data_AF-A0A9Q5X6U2-F1
#
_entry.id   AF-A0A9Q5X6U2-F1
#
_cell.length_a   1.000
_cell.length_b   1.000
_cell.length_c   1.000
_cell.angle_alpha   90.00
_cell.angle_beta   90.00
_cell.angle_gamma   90.00
#
_symmetry.space_group_name_H-M   'P 1'
#
loop_
_entity.id
_entity.type
_entity.pdbx_description
1 polymer ?
#
loop_
_entity_poly.entity_id
_entity_poly.type
_entity_poly.pdbx_seq_one_letter_code
_entity_poly.pdbx_strand_id
1 'polypeptide(L)' 'MLTTLLITVIILFICVVLLSVKVLFKKGGKFPNTHIEGNAALREKGICCAKTQHKRDSLRKNLYDKIKEIEE' A
#
# COMPACT_ATOMS: atom_id res chain seq x y z
N MET A 1 29.35 6.69 -28.07
CA MET A 1 28.02 6.16 -28.45
C MET A 1 27.87 4.72 -27.98
N LEU A 2 28.64 3.76 -28.50
CA LEU A 2 28.53 2.35 -28.08
C LEU A 2 28.85 2.12 -26.59
N THR A 3 29.87 2.77 -26.04
CA THR A 3 30.22 2.72 -24.61
C THR A 3 29.10 3.22 -23.72
N THR A 4 28.48 4.35 -24.11
CA THR A 4 27.33 4.93 -23.41
C THR A 4 26.15 3.96 -23.40
N LEU A 5 25.84 3.34 -24.54
CA LEU A 5 24.76 2.34 -24.64
C LEU A 5 25.04 1.09 -23.79
N LEU A 6 26.29 0.63 -23.77
CA LEU A 6 26.67 -0.53 -22.94
C LEU A 6 26.47 -0.22 -21.45
N ILE A 7 26.93 0.95 -21.00
CA ILE A 7 26.80 1.38 -19.60
C ILE A 7 25.32 1.53 -19.21
N THR A 8 24.48 2.13 -20.07
CA THR A 8 23.05 2.31 -19.75
C THR A 8 22.32 0.97 -19.64
N VAL A 9 22.60 0.01 -20.52
CA VAL A 9 22.00 -1.33 -20.46
C VAL A 9 22.42 -2.07 -19.18
N ILE A 10 23.69 -1.99 -18.79
CA ILE A 10 24.18 -2.61 -17.55
C ILE A 10 23.47 -2.02 -16.33
N ILE A 11 23.33 -0.69 -16.27
CA ILE A 11 22.63 -0.03 -15.15
C ILE A 11 21.16 -0.46 -15.10
N LEU A 12 20.46 -0.46 -16.23
CA LEU A 12 19.07 -0.91 -16.30
C LEU A 12 18.91 -2.36 -15.84
N PHE A 13 19.81 -3.23 -16.27
CA PHE A 13 19.81 -4.63 -15.85
C PHE A 13 19.96 -4.77 -14.34
N ILE A 14 20.92 -4.05 -13.73
CA ILE A 14 21.11 -4.03 -12.28
C ILE A 14 19.84 -3.55 -11.56
N CYS A 15 19.21 -2.47 -12.04
CA CYS A 15 17.96 -1.96 -11.46
C CYS A 15 16.83 -3.01 -11.47
N VAL A 16 16.65 -3.71 -12.59
CA VAL A 16 15.61 -4.75 -12.71
C VAL A 16 15.88 -5.92 -11.76
N VAL A 17 17.15 -6.35 -11.67
CA VAL A 17 17.57 -7.42 -10.74
C VAL A 17 17.30 -7.01 -9.29
N LEU A 18 17.67 -5.79 -8.89
CA LEU A 18 17.46 -5.26 -7.53
C LEU A 18 15.97 -5.15 -7.17
N LEU A 19 15.13 -4.67 -8.10
CA LEU A 19 13.69 -4.58 -7.87
C LEU A 19 13.03 -5.97 -7.76
N SER A 20 13.61 -6.98 -8.42
CA SER A 20 13.05 -8.33 -8.52
C SER A 20 13.64 -9.33 -7.52
N VAL A 21 14.48 -8.90 -6.57
CA VAL A 21 15.17 -9.78 -5.59
C VAL A 21 14.19 -10.75 -4.92
N LYS A 22 13.04 -10.28 -4.43
CA LYS A 22 12.05 -11.16 -3.78
C LYS A 22 11.44 -12.20 -4.73
N VAL A 23 11.32 -11.88 -6.01
CA VAL A 23 10.77 -12.79 -7.03
C VAL A 23 11.82 -13.82 -7.44
N LEU A 24 13.09 -13.43 -7.55
CA LEU A 24 14.19 -14.30 -7.97
C LEU A 24 14.65 -15.26 -6.87
N PHE A 25 14.74 -14.80 -5.61
CA PHE A 25 15.35 -15.57 -4.52
C PHE A 25 14.35 -16.33 -3.63
N LYS A 26 13.04 -16.04 -3.70
CA LYS A 26 12.03 -16.69 -2.85
C LYS A 26 11.12 -17.60 -3.69
N LYS A 27 10.95 -18.86 -3.29
CA LYS A 27 9.96 -19.77 -3.90
C LYS A 27 8.56 -19.19 -3.73
N GLY A 28 7.87 -18.92 -4.84
CA GLY A 28 6.58 -18.22 -4.86
C GLY A 28 6.68 -16.70 -4.60
N GLY A 29 7.85 -16.10 -4.81
CA GLY A 29 8.08 -14.67 -4.69
C GLY A 29 7.16 -13.86 -5.59
N LYS A 30 6.56 -12.81 -5.04
CA LYS A 30 5.72 -11.84 -5.75
C LYS A 30 6.26 -10.45 -5.48
N PHE A 31 6.00 -9.51 -6.40
CA PHE A 31 6.22 -8.11 -6.11
C PHE A 31 5.42 -7.69 -4.87
N PRO A 32 6.00 -6.85 -4.00
CA PRO A 32 5.29 -6.37 -2.82
C PRO A 32 4.01 -5.67 -3.26
N ASN A 33 2.91 -5.96 -2.56
CA ASN A 33 1.66 -5.27 -2.79
C ASN A 33 1.80 -3.83 -2.26
N THR A 34 1.79 -2.85 -3.16
CA THR A 34 1.89 -1.42 -2.84
C THR A 34 0.53 -0.79 -2.50
N HIS A 35 -0.56 -1.57 -2.59
CA HIS A 35 -1.89 -1.12 -2.23
C HIS A 35 -2.07 -1.13 -0.71
N ILE A 36 -2.58 -0.03 -0.17
CA ILE A 36 -2.80 0.16 1.27
C ILE A 36 -3.67 -0.96 1.85
N GLU A 37 -4.74 -1.36 1.17
CA GLU A 37 -5.66 -2.39 1.66
C GLU A 37 -5.05 -3.80 1.68
N GLY A 38 -4.02 -4.04 0.87
CA GLY A 38 -3.30 -5.32 0.82
C GLY A 38 -2.24 -5.48 1.91
N ASN A 39 -1.93 -4.42 2.66
CA ASN A 39 -0.86 -4.44 3.66
C ASN A 39 -1.40 -4.83 5.05
N ALA A 40 -1.01 -6.03 5.52
CA ALA A 40 -1.42 -6.54 6.83
C ALA A 40 -1.03 -5.60 7.98
N ALA A 41 0.18 -5.01 7.93
CA ALA A 41 0.66 -4.11 8.98
C ALA A 41 -0.12 -2.79 9.04
N LEU A 42 -0.62 -2.28 7.91
CA LEU A 42 -1.48 -1.10 7.89
C LEU A 42 -2.89 -1.42 8.37
N ARG A 43 -3.40 -2.61 8.02
CA ARG A 43 -4.69 -3.11 8.49
C ARG A 43 -4.71 -3.29 10.01
N GLU A 44 -3.65 -3.83 10.61
CA GLU A 44 -3.50 -3.95 12.07
C GLU A 44 -3.52 -2.58 12.77
N LYS A 45 -3.02 -1.53 12.11
CA LYS A 45 -3.09 -0.15 12.59
C LYS A 45 -4.43 0.54 12.31
N GLY A 46 -5.39 -0.15 11.69
CA GLY A 46 -6.70 0.40 11.31
C GLY A 46 -6.66 1.39 10.15
N ILE A 47 -5.52 1.51 9.46
CA ILE A 47 -5.33 2.45 8.34
C ILE A 47 -5.94 1.85 7.08
N CYS A 48 -6.84 2.61 6.44
CA CYS A 48 -7.61 2.18 5.27
C CYS A 48 -7.44 3.21 4.13
N CYS A 49 -7.94 2.88 2.93
CA CYS A 49 -8.11 3.88 1.87
C CYS A 49 -9.05 5.01 2.34
N ALA A 50 -8.81 6.24 1.86
CA ALA A 50 -9.60 7.42 2.21
C ALA A 50 -11.11 7.23 1.99
N LYS A 51 -11.51 6.53 0.92
CA LYS A 51 -12.92 6.21 0.65
C LYS A 51 -13.53 5.32 1.73
N THR A 52 -12.81 4.29 2.14
CA THR A 52 -13.24 3.34 3.18
C THR A 52 -13.29 4.01 4.55
N GLN A 53 -12.32 4.87 4.84
CA GLN A 53 -12.32 5.70 6.06
C GLN A 53 -13.52 6.64 6.08
N HIS A 54 -13.76 7.39 5.00
CA HIS A 54 -14.88 8.31 4.89
C HIS A 54 -16.23 7.61 5.07
N LYS A 55 -16.43 6.44 4.44
CA LYS A 55 -17.65 5.64 4.63
C LYS A 55 -17.82 5.17 6.08
N ARG A 56 -16.72 4.79 6.75
CA ARG A 56 -16.77 4.38 8.16
C ARG A 56 -17.16 5.55 9.06
N ASP A 57 -16.58 6.72 8.83
CA ASP A 57 -16.87 7.92 9.62
C ASP A 57 -18.29 8.44 9.37
N SER A 58 -18.83 8.34 8.15
CA SER A 58 -20.23 8.70 7.87
C SER A 58 -21.27 7.82 8.58
N LEU A 59 -20.89 6.60 8.99
CA LEU A 59 -21.76 5.69 9.73
C LEU A 59 -21.68 5.90 11.25
N ARG A 60 -20.75 6.73 11.74
CA ARG A 60 -20.62 6.99 13.17
C ARG A 60 -21.63 8.04 13.60
N LYS A 61 -22.32 7.77 14.71
CA LYS A 61 -23.25 8.71 15.35
C LYS A 61 -22.53 10.02 15.67
N ASN A 62 -23.13 11.13 15.25
CA ASN A 62 -22.60 12.45 15.55
C ASN A 62 -22.91 12.82 17.01
N LEU A 63 -22.31 13.91 17.47
CA LEU A 63 -22.54 14.41 18.84
C LEU A 63 -24.03 14.65 19.11
N TYR A 64 -24.75 15.18 18.13
CA TYR A 64 -26.20 15.41 18.21
C TYR A 64 -26.98 14.13 18.49
N ASP A 65 -26.72 13.07 17.72
CA ASP A 65 -27.40 11.77 17.88
C ASP A 65 -27.15 11.18 19.27
N LYS A 66 -25.94 11.35 19.81
CA LYS A 66 -25.57 10.89 21.15
C LYS A 66 -26.25 11.68 22.26
N ILE A 67 -26.41 13.00 22.10
CA ILE A 67 -27.09 13.84 23.09
C ILE A 67 -28.58 13.46 23.16
N LYS A 68 -29.21 13.25 22.00
CA LYS A 68 -30.62 12.85 21.93
C LYS A 68 -30.89 11.52 22.64
N GLU A 69 -30.00 10.54 22.52
CA GLU A 69 -30.13 9.23 23.21
C GLU A 69 -29.98 9.31 24.74
N ILE A 70 -29.40 10.39 25.28
CA ILE A 70 -29.29 10.60 26.73
C ILE A 70 -30.53 11.32 27.28
N GLU A 71 -31.22 12.08 26.42
CA GLU A 71 -32.39 12.89 26.77
C GLU A 71 -33.71 12.09 26.64
N GLU A 72 -33.73 11.06 25.78
CA GLU A 72 -34.77 10.00 25.76
C GLU A 72 -34.58 8.98 26.89
#